data_AF-A0A9D9DQ58-F1
#
_entry.id   AF-A0A9D9DQ58-F1
#
_cell.length_a   1.000
_cell.length_b   1.000
_cell.length_c   1.000
_cell.angle_alpha   90.00
_cell.angle_beta   90.00
_cell.angle_gamma   90.00
#
_symmetry.space_group_name_H-M   'P 1'
#
loop_
_entity.id
_entity.type
_entity.pdbx_description
1 polymer ?
#
loop_
_entity_poly.entity_id
_entity_poly.type
_entity_poly.pdbx_seq_one_letter_code
_entity_poly.pdbx_strand_id
1 'polypeptide(L)'
;MLQFNATFLVAMFSFIVFILIMDRILYKPISKIVNEREDFINKNYKEAQENTCESERIHKDREEKLLKSKTDSRKIISDKVEAARIEAKQRTEAAVLKSREEINKAKENLNAEEVKTQEELQSSVSNLAEAITEKLLGEKFSIDNAEIVNKV
;
A
#
# COMPACT_ATOMS: atom_id res chain seq x y z
N MET A 1 -65.50 77.97 26.53
CA MET A 1 -65.49 76.78 27.40
C MET A 1 -65.97 75.60 26.58
N LEU A 2 -65.24 74.48 26.57
CA LEU A 2 -65.70 73.24 25.95
C LEU A 2 -67.05 72.87 26.58
N GLN A 3 -68.12 72.97 25.80
CA GLN A 3 -69.43 72.50 26.24
C GLN A 3 -69.42 70.97 26.16
N PHE A 4 -69.35 70.32 27.31
CA PHE A 4 -69.42 68.87 27.43
C PHE A 4 -70.85 68.40 27.12
N ASN A 5 -71.14 68.28 25.83
CA ASN A 5 -72.43 67.86 25.31
C ASN A 5 -72.37 66.36 24.96
N ALA A 6 -73.53 65.68 24.90
CA ALA A 6 -73.60 64.25 24.58
C ALA A 6 -72.84 63.86 23.29
N THR A 7 -72.81 64.74 22.29
CA THR A 7 -72.04 64.57 21.04
C THR A 7 -70.54 64.44 21.28
N PHE A 8 -69.98 65.15 22.26
CA PHE A 8 -68.56 65.05 22.63
C PHE A 8 -68.23 63.65 23.19
N LEU A 9 -69.08 63.12 24.06
CA LEU A 9 -68.92 61.77 24.62
C LEU A 9 -69.03 60.68 23.54
N VAL A 10 -69.98 60.83 22.62
CA VAL A 10 -70.14 59.89 21.49
C VAL A 10 -68.93 59.95 20.54
N ALA A 11 -68.41 61.15 20.25
CA ALA A 11 -67.21 61.31 19.43
C ALA A 11 -65.96 60.71 20.10
N MET A 12 -65.79 60.92 21.41
CA MET A 12 -64.70 60.34 22.19
C MET A 12 -64.77 58.80 22.21
N PHE A 13 -65.95 58.23 22.41
CA PHE A 13 -66.14 56.78 22.32
C PHE A 13 -65.82 56.24 20.92
N SER A 14 -66.30 56.92 19.87
CA SER A 14 -66.03 56.54 18.48
C SER A 14 -64.53 56.59 18.15
N PHE A 15 -63.80 57.57 18.68
CA PHE A 15 -62.35 57.68 18.53
C PHE A 15 -61.60 56.54 19.23
N ILE A 16 -62.02 56.15 20.43
CA ILE A 16 -61.45 54.99 21.14
C ILE A 16 -61.68 53.71 20.33
N VAL A 17 -62.90 53.49 19.84
CA VAL A 17 -63.22 52.34 18.99
C VAL A 17 -62.36 52.35 17.71
N PHE A 18 -62.19 53.51 17.08
CA PHE A 18 -61.33 53.66 15.91
C PHE A 18 -59.86 53.28 16.21
N ILE A 19 -59.29 53.73 17.33
CA ILE A 19 -57.92 53.35 17.74
C ILE A 19 -57.80 51.84 17.91
N LEU A 20 -58.78 51.19 18.56
CA LEU A 20 -58.76 49.73 18.76
C LEU A 20 -58.84 48.96 17.43
N ILE A 21 -59.63 49.45 16.48
CA ILE A 21 -59.70 48.90 15.13
C ILE A 21 -58.35 49.08 14.44
N MET A 22 -57.74 50.26 14.56
CA MET A 22 -56.46 50.59 13.93
C MET A 22 -55.29 49.76 14.48
N ASP A 23 -55.25 49.53 15.79
CA ASP A 23 -54.27 48.64 16.44
C ASP A 23 -54.33 47.22 15.86
N ARG A 24 -55.56 46.69 15.74
CA ARG A 24 -55.77 45.31 15.26
C ARG A 24 -55.54 45.16 13.76
N ILE A 25 -55.95 46.13 12.94
CA ILE A 25 -55.93 46.03 11.47
C ILE A 25 -54.62 46.54 10.86
N LEU A 26 -53.96 47.55 11.43
CA LEU A 26 -52.76 48.15 10.82
C LEU A 26 -51.48 47.91 11.63
N TYR A 27 -51.45 48.27 12.92
CA TYR A 27 -50.20 48.23 13.68
C TYR A 27 -49.66 46.81 13.87
N LYS A 28 -50.52 45.86 14.24
CA LYS A 28 -50.12 44.44 14.40
C LYS A 28 -49.57 43.79 13.13
N PRO A 29 -50.26 43.82 11.97
CA PRO A 29 -49.73 43.21 10.76
C PRO A 29 -48.48 43.92 10.23
N ILE A 30 -48.38 45.24 10.35
CA ILE A 30 -47.17 45.97 9.94
C ILE A 30 -45.98 45.56 10.80
N SER A 31 -46.13 45.53 12.13
CA SER A 31 -45.05 45.08 13.02
C SER A 31 -44.64 43.64 12.74
N LYS A 32 -45.61 42.76 12.45
CA LYS A 32 -45.32 41.37 12.05
C LYS A 32 -44.46 41.29 10.78
N ILE A 33 -44.78 42.06 9.74
CA ILE A 33 -44.00 42.07 8.50
C ILE A 33 -42.58 42.60 8.73
N VAL A 34 -42.42 43.62 9.57
CA VAL A 34 -41.09 44.16 9.90
C VAL A 34 -40.25 43.11 10.62
N ASN A 35 -40.82 42.44 11.63
CA ASN A 35 -40.13 41.37 12.36
C ASN A 35 -39.81 40.19 11.46
N GLU A 36 -40.73 39.74 10.61
CA GLU A 36 -40.49 38.65 9.65
C GLU A 36 -39.37 38.99 8.68
N ARG A 37 -39.27 40.24 8.22
CA ARG A 37 -38.16 40.69 7.38
C ARG A 37 -36.84 40.70 8.12
N GLU A 38 -36.83 41.19 9.35
CA GLU A 38 -35.63 41.20 10.19
C GLU A 38 -35.14 39.77 10.46
N ASP A 39 -36.03 38.87 10.86
CA ASP A 39 -35.74 37.46 11.06
C ASP A 39 -35.24 36.78 9.79
N PHE A 40 -35.86 37.07 8.65
CA PHE A 40 -35.43 36.54 7.36
C PHE A 40 -34.01 37.01 7.03
N ILE A 41 -33.70 38.29 7.17
CA ILE A 41 -32.37 38.84 6.90
C ILE A 41 -31.33 38.23 7.84
N ASN A 42 -31.62 38.19 9.14
CA ASN A 42 -30.72 37.62 10.14
C ASN A 42 -30.46 36.14 9.88
N LYS A 43 -31.49 35.38 9.52
CA LYS A 43 -31.35 33.97 9.16
C LYS A 43 -30.49 33.78 7.92
N ASN A 44 -30.75 34.51 6.84
CA ASN A 44 -29.96 34.41 5.60
C ASN A 44 -28.51 34.81 5.84
N TYR A 45 -28.26 35.86 6.64
CA TYR A 45 -26.90 36.28 6.98
C TYR A 45 -26.16 35.19 7.77
N LYS A 46 -26.82 34.59 8.77
CA LYS A 46 -26.26 33.50 9.55
C LYS A 46 -25.98 32.27 8.69
N GLU A 47 -26.93 31.86 7.84
CA GLU A 47 -26.74 30.74 6.91
C GLU A 47 -25.60 31.01 5.92
N ALA A 48 -25.46 32.23 5.40
CA ALA A 48 -24.36 32.62 4.54
C ALA A 48 -22.99 32.56 5.26
N GLN A 49 -22.94 32.98 6.53
CA GLN A 49 -21.74 32.89 7.35
C GLN A 49 -21.37 31.43 7.64
N GLU A 50 -22.35 30.61 8.02
CA GLU A 50 -22.16 29.18 8.27
C GLU A 50 -21.70 28.45 7.00
N ASN A 51 -22.30 28.72 5.85
CA ASN A 51 -21.89 28.15 4.56
C ASN A 51 -20.47 28.56 4.16
N THR A 52 -20.09 29.82 4.42
CA THR A 52 -18.71 30.29 4.16
C THR A 52 -17.72 29.56 5.05
N CYS A 53 -18.00 29.47 6.35
CA CYS A 53 -17.15 28.77 7.32
C CYS A 53 -17.01 27.27 6.98
N GLU A 54 -18.12 26.62 6.62
CA GLU A 54 -18.12 25.21 6.23
C GLU A 54 -17.36 24.99 4.91
N SER A 55 -17.51 25.90 3.94
CA SER A 55 -16.74 25.86 2.70
C SER A 55 -15.24 25.97 2.97
N GLU A 56 -14.81 26.94 3.78
CA GLU A 56 -13.41 27.09 4.19
C GLU A 56 -12.88 25.85 4.91
N ARG A 57 -13.68 25.24 5.79
CA ARG A 57 -13.33 24.00 6.50
C ARG A 57 -13.15 22.84 5.54
N ILE A 58 -14.08 22.66 4.60
CA ILE A 58 -14.01 21.61 3.56
C ILE A 58 -12.79 21.84 2.65
N HIS A 59 -12.50 23.09 2.29
CA HIS A 59 -11.33 23.43 1.49
C HIS A 59 -10.03 23.06 2.20
N LYS A 60 -9.88 23.42 3.47
CA LYS A 60 -8.70 23.05 4.28
C LYS A 60 -8.56 21.54 4.42
N ASP A 61 -9.63 20.83 4.78
CA ASP A 61 -9.61 19.36 4.91
C ASP A 61 -9.25 18.68 3.57
N ARG A 62 -9.73 19.20 2.44
CA ARG A 62 -9.33 18.71 1.11
C ARG A 62 -7.85 18.92 0.84
N GLU A 63 -7.30 20.10 1.12
CA GLU A 63 -5.88 20.37 0.93
C GLU A 63 -5.00 19.48 1.81
N GLU A 64 -5.36 19.32 3.08
CA GLU A 64 -4.68 18.42 4.00
C GLU A 64 -4.72 16.97 3.52
N LYS A 65 -5.89 16.48 3.09
CA LYS A 65 -6.03 15.12 2.54
C LYS A 65 -5.22 14.93 1.26
N LEU A 66 -5.16 15.92 0.38
CA LEU A 66 -4.35 15.87 -0.84
C LEU A 66 -2.85 15.82 -0.51
N LEU A 67 -2.39 16.64 0.43
CA LEU A 67 -0.99 16.64 0.89
C LEU A 67 -0.61 15.32 1.56
N LYS A 68 -1.49 14.82 2.44
CA LYS A 68 -1.31 13.53 3.11
C LYS A 68 -1.25 12.38 2.11
N SER A 69 -2.22 12.30 1.18
CA SER A 69 -2.26 11.28 0.14
C SER A 69 -1.01 11.30 -0.75
N LYS A 70 -0.51 12.49 -1.13
CA LYS A 70 0.75 12.61 -1.88
C LYS A 70 1.95 12.10 -1.08
N THR A 71 2.02 12.44 0.21
CA THR A 71 3.10 11.99 1.11
C THR A 71 3.06 10.49 1.31
N ASP A 72 1.89 9.93 1.61
CA ASP A 72 1.66 8.50 1.81
C ASP A 72 1.98 7.72 0.52
N SER A 73 1.56 8.21 -0.64
CA SER A 73 1.87 7.59 -1.93
C SER A 73 3.37 7.55 -2.21
N ARG A 74 4.08 8.66 -1.97
CA ARG A 74 5.55 8.70 -2.13
C ARG A 74 6.23 7.74 -1.16
N LYS A 75 5.76 7.66 0.08
CA LYS A 75 6.28 6.74 1.08
C LYS A 75 6.08 5.29 0.65
N ILE A 76 4.86 4.92 0.24
CA ILE A 76 4.56 3.57 -0.26
C ILE A 76 5.45 3.20 -1.44
N ILE A 77 5.62 4.10 -2.41
CA ILE A 77 6.49 3.84 -3.57
C ILE A 77 7.94 3.65 -3.11
N SER A 78 8.45 4.53 -2.25
CA SER A 78 9.80 4.43 -1.71
C SER A 78 10.02 3.11 -0.96
N ASP A 79 9.10 2.74 -0.08
CA ASP A 79 9.17 1.50 0.71
C ASP A 79 9.14 0.27 -0.19
N LYS A 80 8.31 0.28 -1.25
CA LYS A 80 8.24 -0.81 -2.23
C LYS A 80 9.50 -0.92 -3.08
N VAL A 81 10.07 0.21 -3.50
CA VAL A 81 11.32 0.23 -4.27
C VAL A 81 12.47 -0.30 -3.42
N GLU A 82 12.58 0.12 -2.16
CA GLU A 82 13.62 -0.36 -1.26
C GLU A 82 13.45 -1.86 -0.95
N ALA A 83 12.23 -2.31 -0.67
CA ALA A 83 11.95 -3.73 -0.47
C ALA A 83 12.32 -4.57 -1.71
N ALA A 84 11.96 -4.10 -2.92
CA ALA A 84 12.31 -4.77 -4.16
C ALA A 84 13.83 -4.80 -4.40
N ARG A 85 14.55 -3.73 -4.03
CA ARG A 85 16.01 -3.67 -4.12
C ARG A 85 16.68 -4.68 -3.18
N ILE A 86 16.20 -4.76 -1.94
CA ILE A 86 16.68 -5.74 -0.96
C ILE A 86 16.42 -7.17 -1.45
N GLU A 87 15.20 -7.45 -1.93
CA GLU A 87 14.83 -8.76 -2.45
C GLU A 87 15.68 -9.14 -3.68
N ALA A 88 15.89 -8.20 -4.61
CA ALA A 88 16.73 -8.44 -5.78
C ALA A 88 18.18 -8.76 -5.38
N LYS A 89 18.73 -8.04 -4.39
CA LYS A 89 20.07 -8.31 -3.84
C LYS A 89 20.14 -9.70 -3.21
N GLN A 90 19.17 -10.06 -2.36
CA GLN A 90 19.11 -11.39 -1.73
C GLN A 90 18.97 -12.51 -2.75
N ARG A 91 18.11 -12.35 -3.76
CA ARG A 91 17.97 -13.34 -4.85
C ARG A 91 19.26 -13.51 -5.64
N THR A 92 19.96 -12.42 -5.92
CA THR A 92 21.24 -12.45 -6.64
C THR A 92 22.32 -13.14 -5.81
N GLU A 93 22.44 -12.80 -4.52
CA GLU A 93 23.39 -13.45 -3.60
C GLU A 93 23.10 -14.95 -3.46
N ALA A 94 21.83 -15.33 -3.30
CA ALA A 94 21.42 -16.72 -3.24
C ALA A 94 21.70 -17.49 -4.55
N ALA A 95 21.49 -16.86 -5.71
CA ALA A 95 21.81 -17.46 -7.00
C ALA A 95 23.33 -17.67 -7.18
N VAL A 96 24.15 -16.70 -6.76
CA VAL A 96 25.61 -16.82 -6.78
C VAL A 96 26.08 -17.94 -5.86
N LEU A 97 25.52 -18.04 -4.65
CA LEU A 97 25.85 -19.13 -3.71
C LEU A 97 25.48 -20.50 -4.28
N LYS A 98 24.27 -20.67 -4.81
CA LYS A 98 23.84 -21.92 -5.45
C LYS A 98 24.72 -22.30 -6.63
N SER A 99 25.05 -21.34 -7.50
CA SER A 99 25.94 -21.60 -8.63
C SER A 99 27.34 -22.04 -8.18
N ARG A 100 27.89 -21.45 -7.11
CA ARG A 100 29.16 -21.90 -6.53
C ARG A 100 29.07 -23.33 -5.96
N GLU A 101 27.99 -23.66 -5.25
CA GLU A 101 27.76 -25.01 -4.74
C GLU A 101 27.65 -26.04 -5.88
N GLU A 102 26.91 -25.71 -6.95
CA GLU A 102 26.78 -26.57 -8.13
C GLU A 102 28.13 -26.80 -8.82
N ILE A 103 28.94 -25.75 -8.99
CA ILE A 103 30.29 -25.87 -9.56
C ILE A 103 31.19 -26.74 -8.68
N ASN A 104 31.14 -26.56 -7.35
CA ASN A 104 31.94 -27.37 -6.43
C ASN A 104 31.53 -28.84 -6.48
N LYS A 105 30.22 -29.14 -6.47
CA LYS A 105 29.72 -30.51 -6.65
C LYS A 105 30.12 -31.13 -7.98
N ALA A 106 30.05 -30.35 -9.07
CA ALA A 106 30.48 -30.83 -10.38
C ALA A 106 31.97 -31.18 -10.41
N LYS A 107 32.82 -30.39 -9.74
CA LYS A 107 34.26 -30.68 -9.58
C LYS A 107 34.51 -31.93 -8.74
N GLU A 108 33.80 -32.09 -7.62
CA GLU A 108 33.90 -33.28 -6.77
C GLU A 108 33.51 -34.54 -7.55
N ASN A 109 32.41 -34.49 -8.31
CA ASN A 109 31.99 -35.58 -9.17
C ASN A 109 33.01 -35.89 -10.28
N LEU A 110 33.58 -34.86 -10.91
CA LEU A 110 34.63 -35.03 -11.92
C LEU A 110 35.87 -35.75 -11.36
N ASN A 111 36.35 -35.33 -10.19
CA ASN A 111 37.48 -35.98 -9.53
C ASN A 111 37.17 -37.45 -9.18
N ALA A 112 35.96 -37.73 -8.70
CA ALA A 112 35.53 -39.11 -8.42
C ALA A 112 35.46 -39.96 -9.69
N GLU A 113 34.95 -39.40 -10.80
CA GLU A 113 34.90 -40.08 -12.10
C GLU A 113 36.30 -40.33 -12.67
N GLU A 114 37.25 -39.38 -12.51
CA GLU A 114 38.65 -39.56 -12.92
C GLU A 114 39.30 -40.74 -12.18
N VAL A 115 39.15 -40.80 -10.85
CA VAL A 115 39.70 -41.91 -10.04
C VAL A 115 39.11 -43.25 -10.49
N LYS A 116 37.78 -43.31 -10.66
CA LYS A 116 37.09 -44.51 -11.11
C LYS A 116 37.54 -44.94 -12.52
N THR A 117 37.67 -44.00 -13.44
CA THR A 117 38.16 -44.25 -14.81
C THR A 117 39.60 -44.78 -14.79
N GLN A 118 40.44 -44.26 -13.89
CA GLN A 118 41.82 -44.73 -13.74
C GLN A 118 41.89 -46.16 -13.20
N GLU A 119 41.03 -46.51 -12.25
CA GLU A 119 40.88 -47.89 -11.73
C GLU A 119 40.39 -48.85 -12.83
N GLU A 120 39.37 -48.46 -13.60
CA GLU A 120 38.85 -49.24 -14.73
C GLU A 120 39.90 -49.44 -15.84
N LEU A 121 40.73 -48.42 -16.10
CA LEU A 121 41.82 -48.50 -17.07
C LEU A 121 42.91 -49.47 -16.60
N GLN A 122 43.30 -49.43 -15.32
CA GLN A 122 44.26 -50.39 -14.75
C GLN A 122 43.75 -51.82 -14.85
N SER A 123 42.48 -52.06 -14.50
CA SER A 123 41.86 -53.38 -14.64
C SER A 123 41.85 -53.84 -16.11
N SER A 124 41.49 -52.97 -17.04
CA SER A 124 41.46 -53.28 -18.48
C SER A 124 42.84 -53.61 -19.04
N VAL A 125 43.88 -52.89 -18.61
CA VAL A 125 45.28 -53.18 -18.99
C VAL A 125 45.73 -54.52 -18.41
N SER A 126 45.39 -54.82 -17.16
CA SER A 126 45.67 -56.12 -16.54
C SER A 126 45.02 -57.27 -17.30
N ASN A 127 43.72 -57.15 -17.61
CA ASN A 127 42.98 -58.15 -18.38
C ASN A 127 43.57 -58.35 -19.79
N LEU A 128 44.00 -57.26 -20.45
CA LEU A 128 44.63 -57.33 -21.76
C LEU A 128 46.01 -58.03 -21.69
N ALA A 129 46.81 -57.72 -20.67
CA ALA A 129 48.09 -58.37 -20.44
C ALA A 129 47.92 -59.87 -20.18
N GLU A 130 46.95 -60.28 -19.36
CA GLU A 130 46.59 -61.69 -19.17
C GLU A 130 46.17 -62.36 -20.48
N ALA A 131 45.30 -61.74 -21.27
CA ALA A 131 44.86 -62.28 -22.55
C ALA A 131 46.00 -62.45 -23.57
N ILE A 132 46.95 -61.51 -23.62
CA ILE A 132 48.15 -61.61 -24.47
C ILE A 132 49.04 -62.76 -24.00
N THR A 133 49.21 -62.89 -22.68
CA THR A 133 50.05 -63.92 -22.04
C THR A 133 49.47 -65.31 -22.28
N GLU A 134 48.16 -65.50 -22.10
CA GLU A 134 47.43 -66.74 -22.41
C GLU A 134 47.60 -67.14 -23.89
N LYS A 135 47.54 -66.16 -24.82
CA LYS A 135 47.67 -66.40 -26.26
C LYS A 135 49.10 -66.73 -26.70
N LEU A 136 50.12 -66.26 -25.98
CA LEU A 136 51.55 -66.52 -26.26
C LEU A 136 52.07 -67.80 -25.60
N LEU A 137 51.61 -68.12 -24.38
CA LEU A 137 52.11 -69.24 -23.58
C LEU A 137 51.22 -70.50 -23.66
N GLY A 138 50.00 -70.40 -24.21
CA GLY A 138 49.17 -71.56 -24.54
C GLY A 138 48.54 -72.29 -23.35
N GLU A 139 48.74 -71.82 -22.12
CA GLU A 139 48.14 -72.36 -20.90
C GLU A 139 47.58 -71.23 -20.00
N LYS A 140 46.42 -71.49 -19.37
CA LYS A 140 45.73 -70.54 -18.49
C LYS A 140 46.60 -70.19 -17.29
N PHE A 141 47.04 -68.94 -17.21
CA PHE A 141 47.74 -68.40 -16.04
C PHE A 141 46.96 -67.20 -15.49
N SER A 142 46.66 -67.23 -14.19
CA SER A 142 46.04 -66.10 -13.47
C SER A 142 47.12 -65.40 -12.66
N ILE A 143 47.27 -64.09 -12.82
CA ILE A 143 48.23 -63.31 -12.03
C ILE A 143 47.52 -62.86 -10.77
N ASP A 144 47.53 -63.71 -9.75
CA ASP A 144 47.16 -63.30 -8.40
C ASP A 144 48.32 -62.49 -7.79
N ASN A 145 48.01 -61.29 -7.31
CA ASN A 145 48.98 -60.34 -6.78
C ASN A 145 49.58 -60.83 -5.45
N ALA A 146 50.74 -61.49 -5.49
CA ALA A 146 51.70 -61.51 -4.38
C ALA A 146 53.07 -62.05 -4.84
N GLU A 147 54.16 -61.32 -4.53
CA GLU A 147 55.55 -61.81 -4.52
C GLU A 147 56.22 -62.21 -5.85
N ILE A 148 56.47 -61.26 -6.76
CA ILE A 148 57.65 -61.36 -7.64
C ILE A 148 58.36 -60.00 -7.75
N VAL A 149 58.77 -59.44 -6.60
CA VAL A 149 59.84 -58.44 -6.55
C VAL A 149 60.80 -58.81 -5.44
N ASN A 150 61.60 -59.86 -5.66
CA ASN A 150 63.01 -59.87 -5.28
C ASN A 150 63.74 -61.06 -5.91
N LYS A 151 64.23 -60.91 -7.14
CA LYS A 151 65.51 -61.52 -7.51
C LYS A 151 66.10 -60.85 -8.73
N VAL A 152 67.36 -60.45 -8.52
CA VAL A 152 68.34 -59.81 -9.42
C VAL A 152 68.32 -58.29 -9.39
#